data_AF-A0A522VTS9-F1
#
_entry.id   AF-A0A522VTS9-F1
#
_cell.length_a   1.000
_cell.length_b   1.000
_cell.length_c   1.000
_cell.angle_alpha   90.00
_cell.angle_beta   90.00
_cell.angle_gamma   90.00
#
_symmetry.space_group_name_H-M   'P 1'
#
loop_
_entity.id
_entity.type
_entity.pdbx_description
1 polymer ?
#
loop_
_entity_poly.entity_id
_entity_poly.type
_entity_poly.pdbx_seq_one_letter_code
_entity_poly.pdbx_strand_id
1 'polypeptide(L)' 'MKTTINRIEAGRLLPQADLKRLGLAPKRALRVILETLDDEDEISVTAMNVQGKAFDHLADEPELYSDDDLIERNEDFVR' A
#
# COMPACT_ATOMS: atom_id res chain seq x y z
N MET A 1 -14.01 -1.64 13.45
CA MET A 1 -14.56 -0.29 13.14
C MET A 1 -15.49 -0.33 11.91
N LYS A 2 -16.53 0.51 11.82
CA LYS A 2 -17.43 0.61 10.65
C LYS A 2 -17.58 2.05 10.15
N THR A 3 -17.22 2.31 8.90
CA THR A 3 -17.25 3.63 8.28
C THR A 3 -18.03 3.60 6.97
N THR A 4 -18.89 4.60 6.74
CA THR A 4 -19.66 4.71 5.49
C THR A 4 -19.18 5.89 4.67
N ILE A 5 -18.77 5.65 3.43
CA ILE A 5 -18.43 6.68 2.45
C ILE A 5 -19.62 6.85 1.51
N ASN A 6 -20.16 8.07 1.46
CA ASN A 6 -21.28 8.41 0.59
C ASN A 6 -20.78 9.03 -0.71
N ARG A 7 -21.45 8.68 -1.82
CA ARG A 7 -21.36 9.37 -3.12
C ARG A 7 -19.94 9.40 -3.71
N ILE A 8 -19.33 8.23 -3.84
CA ILE A 8 -18.06 8.02 -4.54
C ILE A 8 -18.30 7.42 -5.93
N GLU A 9 -17.51 7.82 -6.92
CA GLU A 9 -17.61 7.28 -8.27
C GLU A 9 -17.06 5.84 -8.34
N ALA A 10 -17.78 4.94 -9.02
CA ALA A 10 -17.39 3.54 -9.14
C ALA A 10 -15.98 3.36 -9.71
N GLY A 11 -15.58 4.19 -10.68
CA GLY A 11 -14.24 4.17 -11.29
C GLY A 11 -13.10 4.66 -10.40
N ARG A 12 -13.40 5.23 -9.22
CA ARG A 12 -12.38 5.54 -8.20
C ARG A 12 -12.07 4.34 -7.30
N LEU A 13 -12.94 3.33 -7.29
CA LEU A 13 -12.85 2.19 -6.38
C LEU A 13 -12.48 0.89 -7.09
N LEU A 14 -13.01 0.67 -8.28
CA LEU A 14 -12.87 -0.59 -9.00
C LEU A 14 -12.13 -0.38 -10.33
N PRO A 15 -11.26 -1.32 -10.72
CA PRO A 15 -10.65 -1.29 -12.04
C PRO A 15 -11.71 -1.50 -13.13
N GLN A 16 -11.41 -1.05 -14.35
CA GLN A 16 -12.35 -1.07 -15.47
C GLN A 16 -12.89 -2.47 -15.80
N ALA A 17 -12.07 -3.51 -15.63
CA ALA A 17 -12.48 -4.90 -15.85
C ALA A 17 -13.62 -5.32 -14.90
N ASP A 18 -13.50 -4.97 -13.61
CA ASP A 18 -14.52 -5.28 -12.61
C ASP A 18 -15.78 -4.44 -12.79
N LEU A 19 -15.64 -3.16 -13.16
CA LEU A 19 -16.79 -2.33 -13.52
C LEU A 19 -17.60 -2.95 -14.66
N LYS A 20 -16.92 -3.45 -15.69
CA LYS A 20 -17.58 -4.12 -16.83
C LYS A 20 -18.28 -5.41 -16.38
N ARG A 21 -17.63 -6.22 -15.55
CA ARG A 21 -18.20 -7.46 -15.00
C ARG A 21 -19.45 -7.19 -14.16
N LEU A 22 -19.47 -6.08 -13.42
CA LEU A 22 -20.59 -5.67 -12.58
C LEU A 22 -21.64 -4.81 -13.32
N GLY A 23 -21.43 -4.51 -14.61
CA GLY A 23 -22.35 -3.67 -15.39
C GLY A 23 -22.44 -2.22 -14.90
N LEU A 24 -21.38 -1.72 -14.25
CA LEU A 24 -21.33 -0.38 -13.66
C LEU A 24 -20.62 0.61 -14.58
N ALA A 25 -21.23 1.78 -14.78
CA ALA A 25 -20.56 2.90 -15.43
C ALA A 25 -19.53 3.54 -14.48
N PRO A 26 -18.36 3.99 -14.96
CA PRO A 26 -17.32 4.59 -14.11
C PRO A 26 -17.80 5.79 -13.26
N LYS A 27 -18.70 6.61 -13.81
CA LYS A 27 -19.28 7.80 -13.13
C LYS A 27 -20.50 7.50 -12.25
N ARG A 28 -20.85 6.22 -12.06
CA ARG A 28 -21.97 5.84 -11.20
C ARG A 28 -21.62 6.16 -9.75
N ALA A 29 -22.47 6.91 -9.06
CA ALA A 29 -22.31 7.19 -7.64
C ALA A 29 -22.68 5.96 -6.80
N LEU A 30 -21.80 5.59 -5.88
CA LEU A 30 -21.95 4.46 -4.96
C LEU A 30 -21.94 4.95 -3.50
N ARG A 31 -22.53 4.15 -2.62
CA ARG A 31 -22.33 4.19 -1.18
C ARG A 31 -21.54 2.96 -0.79
N VAL A 32 -20.43 3.15 -0.08
CA VAL A 32 -19.55 2.06 0.36
C VAL A 32 -19.58 1.98 1.87
N ILE A 33 -19.71 0.76 2.37
CA ILE A 33 -19.57 0.44 3.79
C ILE A 33 -18.22 -0.25 3.95
N LEU A 34 -17.33 0.36 4.71
CA LEU A 34 -16.04 -0.20 5.10
C LEU A 34 -16.22 -0.82 6.48
N GLU A 35 -15.93 -2.11 6.58
CA GLU A 35 -15.96 -2.86 7.83
C GLU A 35 -14.56 -3.44 8.05
N THR A 36 -13.94 -3.08 9.17
CA THR A 36 -12.70 -3.71 9.62
C THR A 36 -13.08 -5.01 10.32
N LEU A 37 -12.62 -6.14 9.79
CA LEU A 37 -12.99 -7.47 10.30
C LEU A 37 -12.10 -7.93 11.46
N ASP A 38 -10.86 -7.40 11.56
CA ASP A 38 -9.92 -7.70 12.64
C ASP A 38 -9.27 -6.40 13.19
N ASP A 39 -9.17 -6.26 14.51
CA ASP A 39 -8.59 -5.09 15.17
C ASP A 39 -7.04 -5.04 15.09
N GLU A 40 -6.40 -6.07 14.53
CA GLU A 40 -4.93 -6.13 14.37
C GLU A 40 -4.39 -5.12 13.34
N ASP A 41 -5.21 -4.69 12.39
CA ASP A 41 -4.84 -3.69 11.37
C ASP A 41 -5.15 -2.24 11.81
N GLU A 42 -5.56 -2.03 13.06
CA GLU A 42 -5.63 -0.69 13.62
C GLU A 42 -4.20 -0.18 13.90
N ILE A 43 -3.50 0.23 12.84
CA ILE A 43 -2.33 1.11 13.00
C ILE A 43 -2.88 2.47 13.45
N SER A 44 -3.15 2.55 14.75
CA SER A 44 -3.43 3.80 15.42
C SER A 44 -2.27 4.74 15.15
N VAL A 45 -2.53 5.80 14.38
CA VAL A 45 -1.57 6.91 14.19
C VAL A 45 -1.10 7.44 15.56
N THR A 46 -1.92 7.30 16.60
CA THR A 46 -1.58 7.60 17.99
C THR A 46 -0.53 6.63 18.56
N ALA A 47 -0.60 5.33 18.25
CA ALA A 47 0.42 4.34 18.65
C ALA A 47 1.76 4.54 17.92
N MET A 48 1.76 4.91 16.63
CA MET A 48 2.98 5.24 15.88
C MET A 48 3.73 6.45 16.46
N ASN A 49 3.00 7.47 16.90
CA ASN A 49 3.58 8.68 17.49
C ASN A 49 4.14 8.47 18.90
N VAL A 50 3.50 7.60 19.72
CA VAL A 50 3.94 7.32 21.10
C VAL A 50 5.23 6.50 21.15
N GLN A 51 5.50 5.66 20.15
CA GLN A 51 6.72 4.85 20.11
C GLN A 51 7.99 5.58 19.63
N GLY A 52 7.92 6.88 19.29
CA GLY A 52 9.12 7.67 18.98
C GLY A 52 9.84 7.25 17.68
N LYS A 53 9.15 6.58 16.77
CA LYS A 53 9.71 5.94 15.55
C LYS A 53 9.26 6.59 14.24
N ALA A 54 8.77 7.84 14.27
CA ALA A 54 8.38 8.55 13.06
C ALA A 54 9.52 8.70 12.02
N PHE A 55 10.79 8.56 12.45
CA PHE A 55 11.98 8.55 11.60
C PHE A 55 12.61 7.16 11.40
N ASP A 56 12.17 6.11 12.09
CA ASP A 56 12.70 4.75 11.91
C ASP A 56 12.15 4.10 10.62
N HIS A 57 11.03 4.58 10.08
CA HIS A 57 10.55 4.13 8.77
C HIS A 57 11.38 4.68 7.59
N LEU A 58 12.26 5.66 7.84
CA LEU A 58 13.28 6.09 6.88
C LEU A 58 14.60 5.32 7.03
N ALA A 59 14.70 4.38 7.97
CA ALA A 59 15.88 3.57 8.21
C ALA A 59 15.80 2.14 7.62
N ASP A 60 14.64 1.72 7.10
CA ASP A 60 14.45 0.40 6.46
C ASP A 60 14.85 0.38 4.97
N GLU A 61 15.31 1.50 4.38
CA GLU A 61 15.95 1.52 3.05
C GLU A 61 17.42 1.99 3.13
N PRO A 62 18.36 1.17 3.63
CA PRO A 62 19.78 1.44 3.45
C PRO A 62 20.32 1.00 2.07
N GLU A 63 19.54 0.30 1.24
CA GLU A 63 20.02 -0.32 -0.02
C GLU A 63 19.49 0.35 -1.30
N LEU A 64 19.36 1.68 -1.35
CA LEU A 64 19.14 2.32 -2.66
C LEU A 64 20.40 2.21 -3.56
N TYR A 65 21.59 1.96 -2.97
CA TYR A 65 22.81 1.59 -3.69
C TYR A 65 23.71 0.72 -2.77
N SER A 66 24.17 -0.43 -3.26
CA SER A 66 25.19 -1.24 -2.59
C SER A 66 26.56 -1.07 -3.27
N ASP A 67 27.66 -1.22 -2.50
CA ASP A 67 29.04 -1.01 -2.99
C ASP A 67 29.48 -2.01 -4.09
N ASP A 68 28.71 -3.09 -4.32
CA ASP A 68 28.99 -4.14 -5.31
C ASP A 68 28.16 -4.02 -6.61
N ASP A 69 27.21 -3.08 -6.70
CA ASP A 69 26.60 -2.69 -7.99
C ASP A 69 27.56 -1.83 -8.83
N LEU A 70 28.63 -1.34 -8.20
CA LEU A 70 29.80 -0.72 -8.80
C LEU A 70 30.80 -1.82 -9.27
N ILE A 71 30.70 -2.18 -10.55
CA ILE A 71 31.81 -2.70 -11.40
C ILE A 71 32.12 -4.22 -11.29
N GLU A 72 31.51 -4.95 -12.24
CA GLU A 72 32.15 -5.80 -13.27
C GLU A 72 32.99 -7.05 -12.89
N ARG A 73 32.42 -8.22 -13.24
CA ARG A 73 33.02 -9.53 -13.60
C ARG A 73 34.47 -9.83 -13.16
N ASN A 74 34.62 -10.83 -12.28
CA ASN A 74 35.69 -11.83 -12.32
C ASN A 74 35.06 -13.15 -11.79
N GLU A 75 34.44 -14.02 -12.58
CA GLU A 75 35.13 -14.97 -13.49
C GLU A 75 36.59 -15.20 -13.06
N ASP A 76 36.90 -16.41 -12.61
CA ASP A 76 38.22 -16.93 -12.18
C ASP A 76 38.60 -16.79 -10.70
N PHE A 77 38.33 -17.80 -9.87
CA PHE A 77 39.34 -18.37 -8.94
C PHE A 77 38.88 -19.74 -8.40
N VAL A 78 38.63 -20.71 -9.31
CA VAL A 78 38.88 -22.13 -8.99
C VAL A 78 40.38 -22.37 -9.18
N ARG A 79 41.18 -22.18 -8.13
CA ARG A 79 42.30 -23.02 -7.70
C ARG A 79 43.12 -22.39 -6.57
#